data_AF-A0A7K2FAR5-F1
#
_entry.id   AF-A0A7K2FAR5-F1
#
_cell.length_a   1.000
_cell.length_b   1.000
_cell.length_c   1.000
_cell.angle_alpha   90.00
_cell.angle_beta   90.00
_cell.angle_gamma   90.00
#
_symmetry.space_group_name_H-M   'P 1'
#
loop_
_entity.id
_entity.type
_entity.pdbx_description
1 polymer ?
#
loop_
_entity_poly.entity_id
_entity_poly.type
_entity_poly.pdbx_seq_one_letter_code
_entity_poly.pdbx_strand_id
1 'polypeptide(L)'
;MQISRSAKRAGAALAATAALVMVNPSTASANWSSYINSWTDGEKSRTWEDQGTYSQIQFTNCFAQYGTTKSVVVKLWHYYSVLPNESLGTKTFTACFNGGTSNGEWTNVPSGTNTLQFEADKVAQGGSCCLLNVGTVYVDTSKAD
;
A
#
# COMPACT_ATOMS: atom_id res chain seq x y z
N MET A 1 22.06 -65.84 40.89
CA MET A 1 23.25 -64.95 40.96
C MET A 1 23.04 -63.83 39.95
N GLN A 2 23.22 -62.58 40.41
CA GLN A 2 23.13 -61.29 39.70
C GLN A 2 21.74 -60.84 39.18
N ILE A 3 21.35 -59.57 39.17
CA ILE A 3 21.79 -58.31 39.80
C ILE A 3 20.55 -57.39 39.76
N SER A 4 20.47 -56.51 40.75
CA SER A 4 19.47 -55.48 40.99
C SER A 4 19.42 -54.37 39.93
N ARG A 5 18.27 -53.67 39.82
CA ARG A 5 18.09 -52.22 40.16
C ARG A 5 17.05 -51.48 39.30
N SER A 6 16.35 -50.57 39.99
CA SER A 6 15.91 -49.23 39.55
C SER A 6 14.54 -49.02 38.87
N ALA A 7 13.58 -48.66 39.72
CA ALA A 7 12.72 -47.46 39.68
C ALA A 7 12.51 -46.64 38.38
N LYS A 8 11.24 -46.28 38.12
CA LYS A 8 10.67 -44.89 38.05
C LYS A 8 9.24 -44.98 37.49
N ARG A 9 8.21 -44.65 38.26
CA ARG A 9 7.54 -43.32 38.39
C ARG A 9 6.94 -42.76 37.10
N ALA A 10 5.60 -42.66 37.13
CA ALA A 10 4.75 -41.52 36.78
C ALA A 10 4.74 -40.99 35.33
N GLY A 11 3.54 -40.62 34.88
CA GLY A 11 3.42 -39.59 33.83
C GLY A 11 2.11 -39.64 33.08
N ALA A 12 1.13 -38.87 33.54
CA ALA A 12 -0.07 -38.53 32.81
C ALA A 12 0.21 -37.65 31.57
N ALA A 13 -0.77 -37.59 30.68
CA ALA A 13 -1.42 -36.38 30.16
C ALA A 13 -1.62 -36.38 28.65
N LEU A 14 -2.83 -35.94 28.29
CA LEU A 14 -3.42 -35.75 26.98
C LEU A 14 -2.62 -34.78 26.10
N ALA A 15 -2.66 -34.98 24.79
CA ALA A 15 -2.39 -33.91 23.83
C ALA A 15 -3.52 -33.92 22.78
N ALA A 16 -4.57 -33.14 23.03
CA ALA A 16 -5.51 -32.74 21.99
C ALA A 16 -4.85 -31.61 21.19
N THR A 17 -4.48 -31.89 19.95
CA THR A 17 -3.95 -30.88 19.02
C THR A 17 -5.09 -30.00 18.52
N ALA A 18 -5.18 -28.79 19.06
CA ALA A 18 -6.03 -27.75 18.48
C ALA A 18 -5.36 -27.24 17.20
N ALA A 19 -5.90 -27.63 16.04
CA ALA A 19 -5.54 -26.99 14.78
C ALA A 19 -6.16 -25.58 14.76
N LEU A 20 -5.32 -24.56 14.90
CA LEU A 20 -5.69 -23.18 14.63
C LEU A 20 -5.92 -23.04 13.13
N VAL A 21 -7.19 -23.08 12.70
CA VAL A 21 -7.57 -22.60 11.38
C VAL A 21 -7.38 -21.08 11.40
N MET A 22 -6.30 -20.60 10.77
CA MET A 22 -6.16 -19.18 10.48
C MET A 22 -7.21 -18.82 9.43
N VAL A 23 -8.33 -18.25 9.89
CA VAL A 23 -9.28 -17.59 9.00
C VAL A 23 -8.62 -16.29 8.56
N ASN A 24 -7.98 -16.29 7.39
CA ASN A 24 -7.64 -15.04 6.71
C ASN A 24 -8.96 -14.45 6.18
N PRO A 25 -9.42 -13.28 6.67
CA PRO A 25 -10.54 -12.62 6.01
C PRO A 25 -10.04 -12.10 4.66
N SER A 26 -10.17 -12.90 3.60
CA SER A 26 -10.02 -12.42 2.24
C SER A 26 -11.31 -11.70 1.84
N THR A 27 -11.45 -10.42 2.18
CA THR A 27 -12.36 -9.47 1.50
C THR A 27 -12.11 -8.04 1.98
N ALA A 28 -11.25 -7.31 1.28
CA ALA A 28 -11.59 -5.97 0.79
C ALA A 28 -10.48 -5.53 -0.16
N SER A 29 -10.77 -5.47 -1.46
CA SER A 29 -10.16 -4.43 -2.28
C SER A 29 -10.52 -3.11 -1.59
N ALA A 30 -9.56 -2.53 -0.88
CA ALA A 30 -9.87 -1.57 0.16
C ALA A 30 -9.81 -0.17 -0.45
N ASN A 31 -10.92 0.28 -1.03
CA ASN A 31 -11.07 1.70 -1.35
C ASN A 31 -10.84 2.50 -0.06
N TRP A 32 -10.12 3.60 -0.17
CA TRP A 32 -9.86 4.44 0.99
C TRP A 32 -9.72 5.90 0.63
N SER A 33 -10.02 6.76 1.61
CA SER A 33 -9.74 8.20 1.54
C SER A 33 -8.76 8.63 2.63
N SER A 34 -8.02 9.70 2.35
CA SER A 34 -7.08 10.34 3.28
C SER A 34 -6.80 11.78 2.82
N TYR A 35 -5.80 12.40 3.43
CA TYR A 35 -5.15 13.63 2.98
C TYR A 35 -3.62 13.42 3.03
N ILE A 36 -2.90 14.32 2.37
CA ILE A 36 -1.43 14.41 2.46
C ILE A 36 -1.09 15.77 3.06
N ASN A 37 -0.20 15.77 4.05
CA ASN A 37 0.34 16.97 4.65
C ASN A 37 1.87 16.94 4.56
N SER A 38 2.44 17.94 3.91
CA SER A 38 3.87 18.17 3.78
C SER A 38 4.72 16.99 3.27
N TRP A 39 4.24 16.24 2.28
CA TRP A 39 5.09 15.23 1.62
C TRP A 39 6.14 15.85 0.72
N THR A 40 7.34 15.28 0.69
CA THR A 40 8.39 15.61 -0.29
C THR A 40 8.61 14.45 -1.25
N ASP A 41 9.56 14.60 -2.18
CA ASP A 41 9.94 13.56 -3.13
C ASP A 41 10.29 12.25 -2.40
N GLY A 42 9.69 11.15 -2.83
CA GLY A 42 9.93 9.80 -2.30
C GLY A 42 9.05 9.40 -1.10
N GLU A 43 8.23 10.31 -0.56
CA GLU A 43 7.24 9.97 0.48
C GLU A 43 6.16 9.03 -0.07
N LYS A 44 5.71 8.10 0.79
CA LYS A 44 4.87 6.97 0.40
C LYS A 44 3.61 6.87 1.25
N SER A 45 2.55 6.41 0.61
CA SER A 45 1.26 6.11 1.24
C SER A 45 1.33 4.88 2.14
N ARG A 46 0.24 4.61 2.89
CA ARG A 46 -0.03 3.26 3.38
C ARG A 46 -0.18 2.28 2.22
N THR A 47 0.05 1.01 2.48
CA THR A 47 -0.28 -0.05 1.52
C THR A 47 -1.78 -0.33 1.51
N TRP A 48 -2.26 -0.92 0.42
CA TRP A 48 -3.61 -1.49 0.32
C TRP A 48 -3.61 -2.76 -0.50
N GLU A 49 -4.62 -3.61 -0.31
CA GLU A 49 -4.85 -4.78 -1.14
C GLU A 49 -5.72 -4.41 -2.35
N ASP A 50 -5.33 -4.93 -3.51
CA ASP A 50 -6.03 -4.77 -4.78
C ASP A 50 -6.20 -6.14 -5.43
N GLN A 51 -7.40 -6.45 -5.92
CA GLN A 51 -7.72 -7.75 -6.54
C GLN A 51 -7.29 -7.81 -8.02
N GLY A 52 -6.62 -6.77 -8.50
CA GLY A 52 -5.88 -6.76 -9.75
C GLY A 52 -6.67 -6.19 -10.92
N THR A 53 -6.00 -6.10 -12.08
CA THR A 53 -6.49 -5.55 -13.37
C THR A 53 -6.74 -4.05 -13.43
N TYR A 54 -6.96 -3.36 -12.30
CA TYR A 54 -7.19 -1.92 -12.27
C TYR A 54 -6.90 -1.34 -10.89
N SER A 55 -6.22 -0.20 -10.82
CA SER A 55 -6.15 0.62 -9.62
C SER A 55 -6.17 2.09 -10.00
N GLN A 56 -6.92 2.90 -9.25
CA GLN A 56 -7.04 4.33 -9.48
C GLN A 56 -6.68 5.13 -8.23
N ILE A 57 -5.97 6.22 -8.45
CA ILE A 57 -5.64 7.21 -7.43
C ILE A 57 -6.17 8.56 -7.89
N GLN A 58 -6.89 9.25 -7.01
CA GLN A 58 -7.42 10.58 -7.26
C GLN A 58 -6.93 11.56 -6.20
N PHE A 59 -6.41 12.70 -6.63
CA PHE A 59 -6.10 13.82 -5.73
C PHE A 59 -7.01 15.00 -6.02
N THR A 60 -7.49 15.67 -4.98
CA THR A 60 -8.20 16.95 -5.06
C THR A 60 -7.60 17.97 -4.09
N ASN A 61 -7.79 19.26 -4.41
CA ASN A 61 -7.31 20.38 -3.61
C ASN A 61 -5.80 20.28 -3.27
N CYS A 62 -4.97 20.23 -4.31
CA CYS A 62 -3.53 20.13 -4.18
C CYS A 62 -2.87 21.50 -4.00
N PHE A 63 -1.85 21.55 -3.17
CA PHE A 63 -0.97 22.68 -2.99
C PHE A 63 0.48 22.21 -2.85
N ALA A 64 1.41 22.85 -3.55
CA ALA A 64 2.85 22.58 -3.42
C ALA A 64 3.53 23.81 -2.78
N GLN A 65 3.91 23.68 -1.51
CA GLN A 65 4.67 24.71 -0.82
C GLN A 65 6.11 24.71 -1.34
N TYR A 66 6.69 25.90 -1.52
CA TYR A 66 8.05 26.11 -2.06
C TYR A 66 8.25 25.56 -3.49
N GLY A 67 7.16 25.11 -4.12
CA GLY A 67 7.12 24.71 -5.52
C GLY A 67 6.98 25.91 -6.45
N THR A 68 7.68 25.87 -7.58
CA THR A 68 7.50 26.81 -8.69
C THR A 68 6.58 26.24 -9.78
N THR A 69 6.33 24.93 -9.78
CA THR A 69 5.38 24.27 -10.69
C THR A 69 4.20 23.66 -9.92
N LYS A 70 3.05 23.55 -10.61
CA LYS A 70 1.80 23.02 -10.07
C LYS A 70 1.56 21.58 -10.54
N SER A 71 2.42 20.68 -10.11
CA SER A 71 2.35 19.26 -10.50
C SER A 71 2.89 18.35 -9.41
N VAL A 72 2.41 17.10 -9.38
CA VAL A 72 3.08 16.00 -8.70
C VAL A 72 3.13 14.79 -9.62
N VAL A 73 4.27 14.12 -9.70
CA VAL A 73 4.39 12.80 -10.32
C VAL A 73 4.09 11.76 -9.25
N VAL A 74 3.03 10.98 -9.49
CA VAL A 74 2.62 9.87 -8.63
C VAL A 74 3.10 8.58 -9.26
N LYS A 75 3.86 7.78 -8.51
CA LYS A 75 4.33 6.45 -8.93
C LYS A 75 3.56 5.39 -8.17
N LEU A 76 3.08 4.37 -8.87
CA LEU A 76 2.47 3.20 -8.26
C LEU A 76 3.49 2.07 -8.15
N TRP A 77 3.52 1.43 -7.00
CA TRP A 77 4.38 0.30 -6.69
C TRP A 77 3.54 -0.94 -6.40
N HIS A 78 3.96 -2.07 -6.97
CA HIS A 78 3.67 -3.37 -6.39
C HIS A 78 4.67 -3.60 -5.25
N TYR A 79 4.14 -3.66 -4.04
CA TYR A 79 4.90 -3.84 -2.81
C TYR A 79 5.13 -5.32 -2.54
N TYR A 80 6.40 -5.69 -2.31
CA TYR A 80 6.79 -7.00 -1.80
C TYR A 80 7.46 -6.82 -0.43
N SER A 81 7.14 -7.66 0.53
CA SER A 81 7.74 -7.58 1.87
C SER A 81 9.19 -8.06 1.92
N VAL A 82 9.59 -8.92 0.98
CA VAL A 82 10.89 -9.60 0.97
C VAL A 82 11.67 -9.44 -0.34
N LEU A 83 11.00 -9.04 -1.43
CA LEU A 83 11.62 -8.79 -2.73
C LEU A 83 11.67 -7.27 -2.98
N PRO A 84 12.52 -6.80 -3.91
CA PRO A 84 12.45 -5.42 -4.36
C PRO A 84 11.07 -5.08 -4.91
N ASN A 85 10.54 -3.92 -4.53
CA ASN A 85 9.28 -3.42 -5.06
C ASN A 85 9.37 -3.17 -6.56
N GLU A 86 8.28 -3.46 -7.27
CA GLU A 86 8.18 -3.30 -8.71
C GLU A 86 7.38 -2.04 -9.04
N SER A 87 7.91 -1.18 -9.91
CA SER A 87 7.21 0.01 -10.36
C SER A 87 6.18 -0.36 -11.41
N LEU A 88 4.92 -0.02 -11.18
CA LEU A 88 3.83 -0.15 -12.14
C LEU A 88 3.70 1.07 -13.07
N GLY A 89 4.57 2.07 -12.88
CA GLY A 89 4.65 3.27 -13.72
C GLY A 89 4.19 4.53 -13.00
N THR A 90 4.28 5.67 -13.70
CA THR A 90 4.02 7.00 -13.16
C THR A 90 2.88 7.71 -13.88
N LYS A 91 2.25 8.66 -13.19
CA LYS A 91 1.24 9.59 -13.73
C LYS A 91 1.50 11.00 -13.19
N THR A 92 1.31 12.00 -14.02
CA THR A 92 1.50 13.41 -13.62
C THR A 92 0.16 14.04 -13.30
N PHE A 93 0.01 14.51 -12.07
CA PHE A 93 -1.21 15.11 -11.53
C PHE A 93 -1.07 16.63 -11.54
N THR A 94 -1.95 17.33 -12.28
CA THR A 94 -1.93 18.79 -12.43
C THR A 94 -3.30 19.45 -12.19
N ALA A 95 -4.40 18.75 -12.47
CA ALA A 95 -5.75 19.28 -12.34
C ALA A 95 -6.11 19.69 -10.90
N CYS A 96 -5.66 18.90 -9.92
CA CYS A 96 -5.91 19.15 -8.50
C CYS A 96 -5.31 20.45 -7.95
N PHE A 97 -4.28 21.00 -8.61
CA PHE A 97 -3.70 22.30 -8.26
C PHE A 97 -4.48 23.51 -8.82
N ASN A 98 -5.49 23.24 -9.65
CA ASN A 98 -6.29 24.23 -10.35
C ASN A 98 -7.79 24.07 -10.05
N GLY A 99 -8.13 23.46 -8.91
CA GLY A 99 -9.51 23.27 -8.45
C GLY A 99 -10.24 22.05 -9.00
N GLY A 100 -9.61 21.23 -9.83
CA GLY A 100 -10.17 19.98 -10.34
C GLY A 100 -9.76 18.73 -9.54
N THR A 101 -10.00 17.57 -10.14
CA THR A 101 -9.51 16.27 -9.66
C THR A 101 -8.45 15.76 -10.62
N SER A 102 -7.26 15.43 -10.10
CA SER A 102 -6.26 14.68 -10.87
C SER A 102 -6.51 13.19 -10.70
N ASN A 103 -6.53 12.45 -11.80
CA ASN A 103 -6.78 11.01 -11.82
C ASN A 103 -5.60 10.26 -12.44
N GLY A 104 -5.17 9.19 -11.79
CA GLY A 104 -4.19 8.24 -12.31
C GLY A 104 -4.80 6.85 -12.31
N GLU A 105 -4.79 6.21 -13.48
CA GLU A 105 -5.29 4.84 -13.67
C GLU A 105 -4.16 3.92 -14.13
N TRP A 106 -4.06 2.77 -13.46
CA TRP A 106 -3.12 1.72 -13.79
C TRP A 106 -3.89 0.45 -14.15
N THR A 107 -3.77 0.04 -15.41
CA THR A 107 -4.43 -1.16 -15.95
C THR A 107 -3.46 -2.34 -16.08
N ASN A 108 -2.20 -2.15 -15.69
CA ASN A 108 -1.13 -3.15 -15.67
C ASN A 108 -0.91 -3.73 -14.26
N VAL A 109 -1.88 -3.61 -13.37
CA VAL A 109 -1.84 -4.28 -12.06
C VAL A 109 -1.94 -5.79 -12.31
N PRO A 110 -1.00 -6.60 -11.79
CA PRO A 110 -1.04 -8.05 -11.98
C PRO A 110 -2.37 -8.65 -11.52
N SER A 111 -2.76 -9.79 -12.08
CA SER A 111 -3.97 -10.49 -11.62
C SER A 111 -3.77 -11.09 -10.23
N GLY A 112 -4.88 -11.24 -9.49
CA GLY A 112 -4.88 -11.78 -8.13
C GLY A 112 -4.74 -10.69 -7.06
N THR A 113 -4.59 -11.11 -5.80
CA THR A 113 -4.41 -10.18 -4.67
C THR A 113 -2.99 -9.62 -4.67
N ASN A 114 -2.86 -8.32 -4.90
CA ASN A 114 -1.59 -7.59 -4.83
C ASN A 114 -1.60 -6.60 -3.68
N THR A 115 -0.43 -6.33 -3.11
CA THR A 115 -0.25 -5.20 -2.18
C THR A 115 0.30 -4.02 -2.96
N LEU A 116 -0.42 -2.91 -2.99
CA LEU A 116 -0.03 -1.71 -3.72
C LEU A 116 0.33 -0.57 -2.76
N GLN A 117 1.15 0.35 -3.24
CA GLN A 117 1.53 1.58 -2.55
C GLN A 117 1.83 2.65 -3.60
N PHE A 118 1.45 3.90 -3.36
CA PHE A 118 1.90 5.00 -4.20
C PHE A 118 2.91 5.90 -3.48
N GLU A 119 3.73 6.56 -4.30
CA GLU A 119 4.80 7.49 -3.93
C GLU A 119 4.61 8.83 -4.64
N ALA A 120 4.89 9.93 -3.93
CA ALA A 120 5.11 11.22 -4.58
C ALA A 120 6.54 11.26 -5.14
N ASP A 121 6.73 10.71 -6.34
CA ASP A 121 8.05 10.56 -6.99
C ASP A 121 8.72 11.91 -7.27
N LYS A 122 7.93 12.91 -7.65
CA LYS A 122 8.41 14.28 -7.88
C LYS A 122 7.33 15.31 -7.60
N VAL A 123 7.53 16.12 -6.57
CA VAL A 123 6.68 17.24 -6.20
C VAL A 123 7.18 18.52 -6.86
N ALA A 124 6.32 19.19 -7.61
CA ALA A 124 6.63 20.41 -8.37
C ALA A 124 7.91 20.25 -9.23
N GLN A 125 8.91 21.13 -9.05
CA GLN A 125 10.19 21.06 -9.75
C GLN A 125 11.11 19.93 -9.26
N GLY A 126 10.75 19.29 -8.13
CA GLY A 126 11.52 18.24 -7.46
C GLY A 126 12.66 18.78 -6.59
N GLY A 127 13.43 17.84 -6.04
CA GLY A 127 14.63 18.12 -5.25
C GLY A 127 14.32 18.61 -3.85
N SER A 128 13.77 17.72 -3.01
CA SER A 128 13.52 17.77 -1.55
C SER A 128 12.90 19.03 -0.92
N CYS A 129 12.81 20.14 -1.64
CA CYS A 129 12.40 21.46 -1.17
C CYS A 129 10.88 21.64 -1.17
N CYS A 130 10.18 20.90 -2.02
CA CYS A 130 8.76 21.07 -2.23
C CYS A 130 7.95 20.23 -1.26
N LEU A 131 6.93 20.83 -0.65
CA LEU A 131 6.02 20.13 0.24
C LEU A 131 4.64 20.05 -0.40
N LEU A 132 4.26 18.84 -0.82
CA LEU A 132 2.95 18.50 -1.33
C LEU A 132 1.95 18.43 -0.17
N ASN A 133 0.82 19.10 -0.37
CA ASN A 133 -0.37 18.99 0.44
C ASN A 133 -1.52 18.62 -0.48
N VAL A 134 -2.35 17.66 -0.07
CA VAL A 134 -3.51 17.20 -0.83
C VAL A 134 -4.70 17.14 0.12
N GLY A 135 -5.74 17.92 -0.17
CA GLY A 135 -6.94 17.97 0.67
C GLY A 135 -7.71 16.66 0.68
N THR A 136 -7.77 15.94 -0.44
CA THR A 136 -8.30 14.58 -0.48
C THR A 136 -7.50 13.70 -1.41
N VAL A 137 -7.03 12.59 -0.86
CA VAL A 137 -6.58 11.43 -1.61
C VAL A 137 -7.70 10.40 -1.57
N TYR A 138 -8.04 9.85 -2.73
CA TYR A 138 -8.92 8.69 -2.83
C TYR A 138 -8.23 7.59 -3.64
N VAL A 139 -8.31 6.36 -3.14
CA VAL A 139 -7.91 5.16 -3.86
C VAL A 139 -9.14 4.34 -4.16
N ASP A 140 -9.30 4.01 -5.43
CA ASP A 140 -10.36 3.13 -5.93
C ASP A 140 -9.75 1.87 -6.54
N THR A 141 -10.22 0.74 -6.04
CA THR A 141 -9.87 -0.64 -6.39
C THR A 141 -11.06 -1.38 -6.98
N SER A 142 -12.25 -0.76 -6.99
CA SER A 142 -13.37 -1.25 -7.78
C SER A 142 -13.08 -0.90 -9.24
N LYS A 143 -12.99 -1.93 -10.09
CA LYS A 143 -13.04 -1.71 -11.52
C LYS A 143 -14.38 -1.05 -11.81
N ALA A 144 -14.38 0.22 -12.17
CA ALA A 144 -15.58 0.85 -12.74
C ALA A 144 -15.97 -0.01 -13.96
N ASP A 145 -17.14 -0.60 -13.82
CA ASP A 145 -17.82 -1.52 -14.72
C ASP A 145 -17.99 -0.97 -16.14
#